data_AF-A0A2D4FAT9-F1
#
_entry.id   AF-A0A2D4FAT9-F1
#
_cell.length_a   1.000
_cell.length_b   1.000
_cell.length_c   1.000
_cell.angle_alpha   90.00
_cell.angle_beta   90.00
_cell.angle_gamma   90.00
#
_symmetry.space_group_name_H-M   'P 1'
#
loop_
_entity.id
_entity.type
_entity.pdbx_description
1 polymer ?
#
loop_
_entity_poly.entity_id
_entity_poly.type
_entity_poly.pdbx_seq_one_letter_code
_entity_poly.pdbx_strand_id
1 'polypeptide(L)'
;QLALAIGKLGENMIVKRAACISVPEDFFIGSYVHGSPSESSSLLSNMLFGKYGALVICSSSEDPKSDMTELSRRVAQHVVGMAPLSVGSPEDELGDESETKMLAQPYLMEPTISLGQYLQPTGMSV
;
A
#
# COMPACT_ATOMS: atom_id res chain seq x y z
N GLN A 1 15.99 16.77 18.03
CA GLN A 1 16.54 16.37 16.70
C GLN A 1 15.99 17.21 15.55
N LEU A 2 14.68 17.49 15.47
CA LEU A 2 14.11 18.36 14.43
C LEU A 2 14.76 19.76 14.37
N ALA A 3 14.85 20.46 15.50
CA ALA A 3 15.48 21.79 15.55
C ALA A 3 16.96 21.79 15.12
N LEU A 4 17.69 20.70 15.39
CA LEU A 4 19.07 20.54 14.93
C LEU A 4 19.15 20.38 13.41
N ALA A 5 18.22 19.62 12.82
CA ALA A 5 18.15 19.48 11.37
C ALA A 5 17.78 20.81 10.69
N ILE A 6 16.82 21.55 11.25
CA ILE A 6 16.46 22.91 10.79
C ILE A 6 17.68 23.84 10.86
N GLY A 7 18.38 23.88 12.00
CA GLY A 7 19.57 24.71 12.15
C GLY A 7 20.71 24.33 11.20
N LYS A 8 20.86 23.04 10.87
CA LYS A 8 21.90 22.56 9.96
C LYS A 8 21.58 22.80 8.48
N LEU A 9 20.32 22.62 8.08
CA LEU A 9 19.88 22.75 6.69
C LEU A 9 19.47 24.19 6.33
N GLY A 10 19.06 25.00 7.31
CA GLY A 10 18.57 26.36 7.10
C GLY A 10 17.14 26.43 6.54
N GLU A 11 16.42 25.30 6.52
CA GLU A 11 15.06 25.20 6.00
C GLU A 11 14.06 24.83 7.10
N ASN A 12 12.82 25.30 6.95
CA ASN A 12 11.74 24.92 7.85
C ASN A 12 11.36 23.45 7.64
N MET A 13 11.21 22.69 8.73
CA MET A 13 10.83 21.27 8.70
C MET A 13 9.71 21.00 9.70
N ILE A 14 8.79 20.11 9.34
CA ILE A 14 7.62 19.77 10.16
C ILE A 14 7.43 18.26 10.19
N VAL A 15 7.17 17.70 11.39
CA VAL A 15 6.62 16.35 11.53
C VAL A 15 5.11 16.43 11.31
N LYS A 16 4.66 16.16 10.08
CA LYS A 16 3.28 16.44 9.67
C LYS A 16 2.26 15.48 10.26
N ARG A 17 2.54 14.17 10.24
CA ARG A 17 1.67 13.09 10.72
C ARG A 17 2.43 11.76 10.79
N ALA A 18 1.92 10.83 11.58
CA ALA A 18 2.37 9.44 11.63
C ALA A 18 1.17 8.51 11.85
N ALA A 19 1.30 7.27 11.38
CA ALA A 19 0.39 6.17 11.65
C ALA A 19 1.23 4.94 11.99
N CYS A 20 0.74 4.11 12.90
CA CYS A 20 1.36 2.85 13.30
C CYS A 20 0.30 1.76 13.24
N ILE A 21 0.67 0.59 12.73
CA ILE A 21 -0.23 -0.55 12.55
C ILE A 21 0.49 -1.78 13.11
N SER A 22 -0.25 -2.59 13.86
CA SER A 22 0.14 -3.93 14.29
C SER A 22 -1.00 -4.88 13.94
N VAL A 23 -0.66 -6.09 13.50
CA VAL A 23 -1.64 -7.10 13.08
C VAL A 23 -1.42 -8.41 13.87
N PRO A 24 -2.49 -9.19 14.16
CA PRO A 24 -2.34 -10.51 14.78
C PRO A 24 -1.78 -11.53 13.78
N GLU A 25 -1.48 -12.76 14.24
CA GLU A 25 -0.75 -13.78 13.46
C GLU A 25 -1.42 -14.16 12.13
N ASP A 26 -2.75 -14.09 12.03
CA ASP A 26 -3.52 -14.44 10.82
C ASP A 26 -3.50 -13.35 9.73
N PHE A 27 -2.81 -12.25 9.99
CA PHE A 27 -2.78 -11.07 9.14
C PHE A 27 -1.34 -10.65 8.84
N PHE A 28 -1.17 -9.98 7.72
CA PHE A 28 0.12 -9.43 7.30
C PHE A 28 -0.08 -8.06 6.66
N ILE A 29 1.02 -7.30 6.54
CA ILE A 29 0.98 -5.93 6.02
C ILE A 29 1.72 -5.89 4.69
N GLY A 30 0.97 -5.70 3.60
CA GLY A 30 1.51 -5.31 2.30
C GLY A 30 1.93 -3.85 2.32
N SER A 31 3.03 -3.52 1.67
CA SER A 31 3.49 -2.13 1.57
C SER A 31 4.08 -1.81 0.21
N TYR A 32 3.93 -0.56 -0.20
CA TYR A 32 4.56 -0.02 -1.40
C TYR A 32 4.87 1.45 -1.22
N VAL A 33 6.05 1.88 -1.69
CA VAL A 33 6.51 3.26 -1.67
C VAL A 33 6.88 3.68 -3.09
N HIS A 34 6.32 4.81 -3.53
CA HIS A 34 6.54 5.36 -4.86
C HIS A 34 7.39 6.63 -4.84
N GLY A 35 8.25 6.78 -5.84
CA GLY A 35 9.19 7.90 -5.95
C GLY A 35 10.34 7.81 -4.96
N SER A 36 10.88 6.60 -4.76
CA SER A 36 12.05 6.40 -3.90
C SER A 36 13.28 7.12 -4.48
N PRO A 37 14.08 7.81 -3.65
CA PRO A 37 15.37 8.31 -4.09
C PRO A 37 16.27 7.15 -4.55
N SER A 38 17.11 7.43 -5.54
CA SER A 38 17.99 6.44 -6.21
C SER A 38 19.09 5.88 -5.30
N GLU A 39 19.41 6.56 -4.19
CA GLU A 39 20.47 6.18 -3.27
C GLU A 39 19.89 5.98 -1.87
N SER A 40 19.84 4.73 -1.41
CA SER A 40 19.59 4.44 0.01
C SER A 40 20.93 4.20 0.71
N SER A 41 21.23 5.00 1.72
CA SER A 41 22.38 4.74 2.59
C SER A 41 22.21 3.38 3.26
N SER A 42 23.28 2.57 3.34
CA SER A 42 23.25 1.29 4.08
C SER A 42 22.81 1.43 5.54
N LEU A 43 22.90 2.62 6.14
CA LEU A 43 22.42 2.91 7.49
C LEU A 43 20.88 2.93 7.59
N LEU A 44 20.19 3.00 6.46
CA LEU A 44 18.74 3.11 6.34
C LEU A 44 18.13 1.91 5.62
N SER A 45 18.81 0.75 5.62
CA SER A 45 18.41 -0.45 4.86
C SER A 45 16.99 -0.95 5.16
N ASN A 46 16.46 -0.65 6.34
CA ASN A 46 15.13 -1.08 6.79
C ASN A 46 14.09 0.05 6.67
N MET A 47 14.44 1.19 6.07
CA MET A 47 13.54 2.33 5.87
C MET A 47 13.33 2.57 4.38
N LEU A 48 12.07 2.75 4.00
CA LEU A 48 11.69 3.14 2.65
C LEU A 48 11.27 4.61 2.67
N PHE A 49 11.82 5.39 1.74
CA PHE A 49 11.49 6.80 1.56
C PHE A 49 10.84 7.00 0.19
N GLY A 50 9.88 7.92 0.10
CA GLY A 50 9.24 8.25 -1.17
C GLY A 50 8.21 9.34 -1.04
N LYS A 51 7.62 9.73 -2.17
CA LYS A 51 6.57 10.76 -2.24
C LYS A 51 5.22 10.22 -1.78
N TYR A 52 4.93 8.97 -2.12
CA TYR A 52 3.70 8.28 -1.74
C TYR A 52 4.04 6.94 -1.11
N GLY A 53 3.24 6.52 -0.13
CA GLY A 53 3.34 5.22 0.49
C GLY A 53 1.96 4.71 0.88
N ALA A 54 1.75 3.40 0.74
CA ALA A 54 0.55 2.71 1.16
C ALA A 54 0.92 1.51 2.03
N LEU A 55 0.06 1.26 3.02
CA LEU A 55 0.04 0.04 3.82
C LEU A 55 -1.33 -0.60 3.61
N VAL A 56 -1.35 -1.91 3.37
CA VAL A 56 -2.58 -2.69 3.20
C VAL A 56 -2.52 -3.85 4.17
N ILE A 57 -3.51 -3.96 5.03
CA ILE A 57 -3.67 -5.10 5.92
C ILE A 57 -4.33 -6.20 5.10
N CYS A 58 -3.77 -7.40 5.14
CA CYS A 58 -4.27 -8.54 4.38
C CYS A 58 -4.44 -9.74 5.30
N SER A 59 -5.36 -10.63 4.94
CA SER A 59 -5.42 -11.98 5.51
C SER A 59 -5.45 -13.01 4.37
N SER A 60 -5.06 -14.25 4.66
CA SER A 60 -5.11 -15.34 3.68
C SER A 60 -5.78 -16.56 4.29
N SER A 61 -6.63 -17.22 3.49
CA SER A 61 -7.23 -18.51 3.86
C SER A 61 -6.30 -19.70 3.63
N GLU A 62 -5.16 -19.48 2.96
CA GLU A 62 -4.12 -20.50 2.72
C GLU A 62 -2.82 -20.11 3.44
N ASP A 63 -1.95 -21.09 3.74
CA ASP A 63 -0.62 -20.81 4.29
C ASP A 63 0.12 -19.83 3.37
N PRO A 64 0.70 -18.74 3.92
CA PRO A 64 1.31 -17.69 3.12
C PRO A 64 2.55 -18.21 2.38
N LYS A 65 2.35 -18.54 1.10
CA LYS A 65 3.43 -18.84 0.14
C LYS A 65 4.22 -17.57 -0.17
N SER A 66 5.42 -17.73 -0.72
CA SER A 66 6.28 -16.64 -1.22
C SER A 66 5.57 -15.64 -2.15
N ASP A 67 4.47 -16.04 -2.76
CA ASP A 67 3.67 -15.23 -3.68
C ASP A 67 2.86 -14.11 -2.98
N MET A 68 2.56 -14.24 -1.68
CA MET A 68 1.73 -13.27 -0.94
C MET A 68 2.44 -11.92 -0.73
N THR A 69 3.77 -11.91 -0.65
CA THR A 69 4.55 -10.68 -0.53
C THR A 69 4.44 -9.81 -1.78
N GLU A 70 4.60 -10.42 -2.96
CA GLU A 70 4.50 -9.68 -4.23
C GLU A 70 3.05 -9.29 -4.53
N LEU A 71 2.10 -10.17 -4.21
CA LEU A 71 0.68 -9.88 -4.37
C LEU A 71 0.26 -8.66 -3.51
N SER A 72 0.59 -8.67 -2.22
CA SER A 72 0.25 -7.56 -1.31
C SER A 72 0.98 -6.26 -1.66
N ARG A 73 2.20 -6.35 -2.21
CA ARG A 73 2.92 -5.20 -2.78
C ARG A 73 2.17 -4.60 -3.98
N ARG A 74 1.61 -5.43 -4.87
CA ARG A 74 0.80 -4.96 -6.02
C ARG A 74 -0.50 -4.32 -5.58
N VAL A 75 -1.14 -4.86 -4.55
CA VAL A 75 -2.33 -4.25 -3.95
C VAL A 75 -1.99 -2.88 -3.36
N ALA A 76 -0.90 -2.76 -2.60
CA ALA A 76 -0.43 -1.47 -2.10
C ALA A 76 -0.06 -0.48 -3.23
N GLN A 77 0.50 -0.99 -4.33
CA GLN A 77 0.74 -0.18 -5.54
C GLN A 77 -0.56 0.30 -6.18
N HIS A 78 -1.61 -0.53 -6.23
CA HIS A 78 -2.94 -0.13 -6.66
C HIS A 78 -3.50 0.98 -5.76
N VAL A 79 -3.37 0.90 -4.44
CA VAL A 79 -3.80 1.97 -3.52
C VAL A 79 -3.09 3.29 -3.82
N VAL A 80 -1.77 3.25 -4.09
CA VAL A 80 -1.02 4.47 -4.49
C VAL A 80 -1.51 5.03 -5.83
N GLY A 81 -1.82 4.17 -6.79
CA GLY A 81 -2.25 4.59 -8.14
C GLY A 81 -3.71 5.05 -8.23
N MET A 82 -4.61 4.40 -7.48
CA MET A 82 -6.06 4.54 -7.61
C MET A 82 -6.71 5.27 -6.43
N ALA A 83 -5.98 5.51 -5.34
CA ALA A 83 -6.40 6.30 -4.18
C ALA A 83 -7.86 6.04 -3.69
N PRO A 84 -8.23 4.79 -3.38
CA PRO A 84 -9.56 4.46 -2.88
C PRO A 84 -9.88 5.19 -1.57
N LEU A 85 -11.17 5.43 -1.32
CA LEU A 85 -11.67 6.06 -0.10
C LEU A 85 -12.30 5.06 0.88
N SER A 86 -12.59 3.83 0.42
CA SER A 86 -13.12 2.74 1.24
C SER A 86 -12.72 1.39 0.66
N VAL A 87 -12.81 0.31 1.45
CA VAL A 87 -12.47 -1.05 0.99
C VAL A 87 -13.51 -1.58 -0.01
N GLY A 88 -14.80 -1.47 0.32
CA GLY A 88 -15.88 -2.05 -0.48
C GLY A 88 -16.12 -3.52 -0.17
N SER A 89 -16.79 -4.23 -1.07
CA SER A 89 -17.12 -5.64 -0.99
C SER A 89 -16.64 -6.39 -2.25
N PRO A 90 -16.21 -7.66 -2.16
CA PRO A 90 -15.95 -8.49 -3.34
C PRO A 90 -17.18 -8.74 -4.22
N GLU A 91 -18.38 -8.47 -3.69
CA GLU A 91 -19.66 -8.60 -4.39
C GLU A 91 -20.04 -7.34 -5.18
N ASP A 92 -19.33 -6.22 -4.97
CA ASP A 92 -19.56 -4.99 -5.73
C ASP A 92 -19.22 -5.22 -7.22
N GLU A 93 -20.01 -4.61 -8.11
CA GLU A 93 -19.75 -4.64 -9.55
C GLU A 93 -18.50 -3.82 -9.90
N LEU A 94 -17.89 -4.12 -11.06
CA LEU A 94 -16.77 -3.32 -11.59
C LEU A 94 -17.24 -1.87 -11.82
N GLY A 95 -16.63 -0.94 -11.10
CA GLY A 95 -16.85 0.49 -11.27
C GLY A 95 -16.06 1.07 -12.44
N ASP A 96 -16.34 2.34 -12.77
CA ASP A 96 -15.58 3.10 -13.76
C ASP A 96 -14.34 3.77 -13.14
N GLU A 97 -13.69 4.68 -13.87
CA GLU A 97 -12.51 5.41 -13.41
C GLU A 97 -12.77 6.32 -12.19
N SER A 98 -14.03 6.59 -11.85
CA SER A 98 -14.44 7.42 -10.71
C SER A 98 -14.78 6.62 -9.46
N GLU A 99 -14.72 5.28 -9.52
CA GLU A 99 -15.01 4.41 -8.40
C GLU A 99 -14.06 4.67 -7.22
N THR A 100 -14.62 4.68 -6.01
CA THR A 100 -13.93 5.03 -4.77
C THR A 100 -13.78 3.85 -3.81
N LYS A 101 -14.51 2.75 -4.03
CA LYS A 101 -14.38 1.49 -3.30
C LYS A 101 -13.27 0.65 -3.93
N MET A 102 -12.23 0.38 -3.15
CA MET A 102 -11.02 -0.33 -3.59
C MET A 102 -11.31 -1.63 -4.34
N LEU A 103 -12.21 -2.48 -3.83
CA LEU A 103 -12.51 -3.78 -4.44
C LEU A 103 -13.31 -3.69 -5.75
N ALA A 104 -14.03 -2.58 -5.95
CA ALA A 104 -14.80 -2.32 -7.17
C ALA A 104 -13.99 -1.56 -8.24
N GLN A 105 -12.87 -0.94 -7.86
CA GLN A 105 -12.02 -0.19 -8.80
C GLN A 105 -11.42 -1.10 -9.88
N PRO A 106 -11.27 -0.59 -11.13
CA PRO A 106 -10.50 -1.26 -12.17
C PRO A 106 -9.08 -1.56 -11.69
N TYR A 107 -8.63 -2.81 -11.84
CA TYR A 107 -7.31 -3.19 -11.38
C TYR A 107 -6.22 -2.44 -12.17
N LEU A 108 -5.25 -1.89 -11.45
CA LEU A 108 -4.27 -0.93 -12.01
C LEU A 108 -3.44 -1.52 -13.17
N MET A 109 -3.16 -2.82 -13.13
CA MET A 109 -2.36 -3.51 -14.16
C MET A 109 -3.22 -4.16 -15.25
N GLU A 110 -4.51 -4.38 -14.99
CA GLU A 110 -5.46 -4.99 -15.91
C GLU A 110 -6.86 -4.38 -15.69
N PRO A 111 -7.15 -3.21 -16.28
CA PRO A 111 -8.38 -2.46 -16.00
C PRO A 111 -9.69 -3.13 -16.46
N THR A 112 -9.61 -4.26 -17.16
CA THR A 112 -10.77 -5.04 -17.61
C THR A 112 -11.43 -5.84 -16.49
N ILE A 113 -10.78 -5.96 -15.34
CA ILE A 113 -11.30 -6.62 -14.13
C ILE A 113 -11.22 -5.69 -12.93
N SER A 114 -12.04 -5.93 -11.91
CA SER A 114 -11.92 -5.20 -10.63
C SER A 114 -10.78 -5.76 -9.78
N LEU A 115 -10.29 -4.98 -8.82
CA LEU A 115 -9.32 -5.49 -7.85
C LEU A 115 -9.88 -6.68 -7.05
N GLY A 116 -11.17 -6.64 -6.69
CA GLY A 116 -11.82 -7.76 -6.01
C GLY A 116 -11.79 -9.04 -6.84
N GLN A 117 -12.10 -8.95 -8.14
CA GLN A 117 -12.02 -10.09 -9.06
C GLN A 117 -10.58 -10.62 -9.21
N TYR A 118 -9.59 -9.74 -9.20
CA TYR A 118 -8.17 -10.13 -9.21
C TYR A 118 -7.76 -10.90 -7.95
N LEU A 119 -8.29 -10.52 -6.77
CA LEU A 119 -7.92 -11.13 -5.50
C LEU A 119 -8.66 -12.45 -5.20
N GLN A 120 -9.90 -12.60 -5.65
CA GLN A 120 -10.72 -13.81 -5.42
C GLN A 120 -9.98 -15.16 -5.62
N PRO A 121 -9.31 -15.42 -6.76
CA PRO A 121 -8.64 -16.70 -6.98
C PRO A 121 -7.37 -16.91 -6.14
N THR A 122 -6.88 -15.87 -5.46
CA THR A 122 -5.61 -15.93 -4.70
C THR A 122 -5.78 -16.35 -3.25
N GLY A 123 -7.03 -16.37 -2.74
CA GLY A 123 -7.31 -16.61 -1.32
C GLY A 123 -6.89 -15.47 -0.38
N MET A 124 -6.43 -14.34 -0.93
CA MET A 124 -6.12 -13.11 -0.18
C MET A 124 -7.36 -12.24 -0.03
N SER A 125 -7.54 -11.67 1.15
CA SER A 125 -8.51 -10.59 1.41
C SER A 125 -7.82 -9.36 2.01
N VAL A 126 -8.46 -8.20 1.85
CA VAL A 126 -8.00 -6.87 2.28
C VAL A 126 -9.02 -6.20 3.18
#